data_AF-A0A523RVK9-F1
#
_entry.id   AF-A0A523RVK9-F1
#
_cell.length_a   1.000
_cell.length_b   1.000
_cell.length_c   1.000
_cell.angle_alpha   90.00
_cell.angle_beta   90.00
_cell.angle_gamma   90.00
#
_symmetry.space_group_name_H-M   'P 1'
#
loop_
_entity.id
_entity.type
_entity.pdbx_description
1 polymer ?
#
loop_
_entity_poly.entity_id
_entity_poly.type
_entity_poly.pdbx_seq_one_letter_code
_entity_poly.pdbx_strand_id
1 'polypeptide(L)'
;GSDETYWRHEDGARAVAAAALDCARAPFAETAVIGFGGTHYASKFNKLVLERDLQVGHMAPKYTILSLTRDVILQMMNRSRETVKTAIIDWKGTNAEQKAHLLPLLESLDLNVVRAKRA
;
A
#
# COMPACT_ATOMS: atom_id res chain seq x y z
N GLY A 1 0.37 -12.90 -15.15
CA GLY A 1 1.82 -13.09 -14.91
C GLY A 1 2.05 -14.28 -14.00
N SER A 2 3.29 -14.66 -13.67
CA SER A 2 4.56 -13.98 -13.95
C SER A 2 5.35 -14.53 -15.16
N ASP A 3 4.77 -15.40 -15.96
CA ASP A 3 5.40 -15.95 -17.18
C ASP A 3 4.50 -15.79 -18.41
N GLU A 4 5.03 -16.17 -19.57
CA GLU A 4 4.37 -16.04 -20.87
C GLU A 4 3.04 -16.82 -20.95
N THR A 5 2.94 -17.96 -20.26
CA THR A 5 1.70 -18.74 -20.16
C THR A 5 0.58 -17.87 -19.60
N TYR A 6 0.85 -17.16 -18.52
CA TYR A 6 -0.13 -16.26 -17.90
C TYR A 6 -0.31 -14.92 -18.62
N TRP A 7 0.61 -14.53 -19.50
CA TRP A 7 0.44 -13.30 -20.30
C TRP A 7 -0.52 -13.51 -21.47
N ARG A 8 -0.55 -14.73 -22.02
CA ARG A 8 -1.43 -15.11 -23.14
C ARG A 8 -2.78 -15.68 -22.67
N HIS A 9 -3.05 -15.70 -21.37
CA HIS A 9 -4.27 -16.25 -20.81
C HIS A 9 -5.48 -15.34 -21.07
N GLU A 10 -6.39 -15.77 -21.96
CA GLU A 10 -7.52 -14.95 -22.43
C GLU A 10 -8.46 -14.51 -21.31
N ASP A 11 -8.87 -15.42 -20.41
CA ASP A 11 -9.78 -15.04 -19.31
C ASP A 11 -9.13 -14.08 -18.30
N GLY A 12 -7.83 -14.24 -18.04
CA GLY A 12 -7.06 -13.31 -17.22
C GLY A 12 -7.01 -11.93 -17.87
N ALA A 13 -6.77 -11.87 -19.18
CA ALA A 13 -6.81 -10.61 -19.94
C ALA A 13 -8.20 -9.96 -19.89
N ARG A 14 -9.27 -10.76 -20.06
CA ARG A 14 -10.66 -10.28 -19.97
C ARG A 14 -10.97 -9.70 -18.59
N ALA A 15 -10.56 -10.38 -17.51
CA ALA A 15 -10.78 -9.91 -16.14
C ALA A 15 -10.05 -8.58 -15.87
N VAL A 16 -8.79 -8.46 -16.30
CA VAL A 16 -8.01 -7.22 -16.17
C VAL A 16 -8.63 -6.09 -16.99
N ALA A 17 -9.07 -6.36 -18.22
CA ALA A 17 -9.70 -5.37 -19.08
C ALA A 17 -11.03 -4.85 -18.50
N ALA A 18 -11.86 -5.75 -17.97
CA ALA A 18 -13.10 -5.37 -17.29
C ALA A 18 -12.81 -4.47 -16.07
N ALA A 19 -11.90 -4.89 -15.19
CA ALA A 19 -11.52 -4.11 -14.01
C ALA A 19 -10.94 -2.73 -14.37
N ALA A 20 -10.17 -2.63 -15.46
CA ALA A 20 -9.63 -1.35 -15.93
C ALA A 20 -10.72 -0.40 -16.45
N LEU A 21 -11.72 -0.92 -17.18
CA LEU A 21 -12.86 -0.14 -17.66
C LEU A 21 -13.74 0.34 -16.50
N ASP A 22 -13.97 -0.51 -15.50
CA ASP A 22 -14.72 -0.15 -14.30
C ASP A 22 -13.99 0.95 -13.51
N CYS A 23 -12.68 0.80 -13.31
CA CYS A 23 -11.84 1.79 -12.65
C CYS A 23 -11.84 3.14 -13.38
N ALA A 24 -11.74 3.14 -14.71
CA ALA A 24 -11.74 4.36 -15.52
C ALA A 24 -13.05 5.17 -15.43
N ARG A 25 -14.15 4.52 -15.04
CA ARG A 25 -15.46 5.16 -14.83
C ARG A 25 -15.72 5.54 -13.38
N ALA A 26 -14.95 4.98 -12.45
CA ALA A 26 -15.10 5.26 -11.03
C ALA A 26 -14.65 6.69 -10.71
N PRO A 27 -15.33 7.37 -9.75
CA PRO A 27 -14.83 8.64 -9.25
C PRO A 27 -13.52 8.43 -8.50
N PHE A 28 -12.68 9.46 -8.49
CA PHE A 28 -11.48 9.44 -7.65
C PHE A 28 -11.88 9.53 -6.17
N ALA A 29 -11.14 8.80 -5.34
CA ALA A 29 -11.26 8.95 -3.90
C ALA A 29 -10.72 10.31 -3.43
N GLU A 30 -11.18 10.78 -2.28
CA GLU A 30 -10.64 11.99 -1.66
C GLU A 30 -9.39 11.67 -0.82
N THR A 31 -9.34 10.47 -0.25
CA THR A 31 -8.30 10.05 0.69
C THR A 31 -7.69 8.72 0.28
N ALA A 32 -6.39 8.58 0.52
CA ALA A 32 -5.68 7.32 0.42
C ALA A 32 -4.81 7.06 1.66
N VAL A 33 -4.35 5.83 1.76
CA VAL A 33 -3.40 5.40 2.79
C VAL A 33 -2.09 4.97 2.15
N ILE A 34 -0.99 5.09 2.89
CA ILE A 34 0.30 4.52 2.51
C ILE A 34 0.62 3.28 3.36
N GLY A 35 1.26 2.29 2.76
CA GLY A 35 1.50 0.98 3.39
C GLY A 35 2.97 0.73 3.72
N PHE A 36 3.23 0.13 4.89
CA PHE A 36 4.58 -0.27 5.31
C PHE A 36 4.62 -1.71 5.81
N GLY A 37 5.58 -2.48 5.31
CA GLY A 37 5.82 -3.87 5.70
C GLY A 37 5.20 -4.89 4.75
N GLY A 38 5.07 -6.13 5.22
CA GLY A 38 4.72 -7.26 4.35
C GLY A 38 5.89 -7.75 3.48
N THR A 39 5.68 -8.90 2.86
CA THR A 39 6.57 -9.44 1.83
C THR A 39 6.23 -8.82 0.46
N HIS A 40 6.95 -9.20 -0.60
CA HIS A 40 6.78 -8.65 -1.94
C HIS A 40 5.32 -8.69 -2.47
N TYR A 41 4.52 -9.67 -2.05
CA TYR A 41 3.12 -9.82 -2.48
C TYR A 41 2.07 -9.17 -1.57
N ALA A 42 2.51 -8.50 -0.48
CA ALA A 42 1.68 -7.61 0.33
C ALA A 42 0.28 -8.16 0.74
N SER A 43 0.16 -9.46 1.02
CA SER A 43 -1.14 -10.15 1.19
C SER A 43 -2.11 -9.51 2.20
N LYS A 44 -1.58 -8.91 3.27
CA LYS A 44 -2.40 -8.19 4.27
C LYS A 44 -3.04 -6.92 3.70
N PHE A 45 -2.34 -6.22 2.82
CA PHE A 45 -2.86 -5.04 2.16
C PHE A 45 -3.93 -5.41 1.13
N ASN A 46 -3.74 -6.51 0.39
CA ASN A 46 -4.79 -7.01 -0.51
C ASN A 46 -6.09 -7.30 0.24
N LYS A 47 -6.00 -7.92 1.43
CA LYS A 47 -7.18 -8.15 2.29
C LYS A 47 -7.83 -6.85 2.73
N LEU A 48 -7.04 -5.84 3.08
CA LEU A 48 -7.55 -4.52 3.47
C LEU A 48 -8.25 -3.80 2.31
N VAL A 49 -7.71 -3.87 1.10
CA VAL A 49 -8.34 -3.33 -0.11
C VAL A 49 -9.68 -4.04 -0.36
N LEU A 50 -9.68 -5.38 -0.36
CA LEU A 50 -10.87 -6.17 -0.70
C LEU A 50 -11.98 -6.14 0.36
N GLU A 51 -11.63 -6.13 1.65
CA GLU A 51 -12.62 -6.26 2.73
C GLU A 51 -12.99 -4.96 3.44
N ARG A 52 -12.20 -3.90 3.26
CA ARG A 52 -12.39 -2.62 3.95
C ARG A 52 -12.43 -1.43 2.99
N ASP A 53 -12.42 -1.69 1.68
CA ASP A 53 -12.46 -0.68 0.62
C ASP A 53 -11.42 0.43 0.81
N LEU A 54 -10.24 0.04 1.30
CA LEU A 54 -9.14 0.97 1.54
C LEU A 54 -8.44 1.32 0.24
N GLN A 55 -8.36 2.62 -0.04
CA GLN A 55 -7.62 3.15 -1.18
C GLN A 55 -6.14 3.27 -0.82
N VAL A 56 -5.32 2.39 -1.37
CA VAL A 56 -3.88 2.33 -1.08
C VAL A 56 -3.11 3.05 -2.18
N GLY A 57 -2.32 4.05 -1.79
CA GLY A 57 -1.37 4.71 -2.66
C GLY A 57 -0.03 3.96 -2.69
N HIS A 58 1.02 4.61 -2.22
CA HIS A 58 2.36 4.01 -2.19
C HIS A 58 2.52 2.97 -1.07
N MET A 59 3.37 1.97 -1.32
CA MET A 59 3.70 0.92 -0.38
C MET A 59 5.21 0.67 -0.32
N ALA A 60 5.74 0.50 0.89
CA ALA A 60 7.13 0.14 1.14
C ALA A 60 7.21 -1.25 1.81
N PRO A 61 7.78 -2.27 1.16
CA PRO A 61 7.90 -3.61 1.72
C PRO A 61 8.86 -3.65 2.91
N LYS A 62 8.78 -4.72 3.72
CA LYS A 62 9.54 -4.84 4.98
C LYS A 62 11.04 -4.57 4.81
N TYR A 63 11.66 -5.08 3.74
CA TYR A 63 13.11 -5.02 3.55
C TYR A 63 13.63 -3.60 3.22
N THR A 64 12.75 -2.66 2.87
CA THR A 64 13.14 -1.26 2.61
C THR A 64 12.86 -0.33 3.78
N ILE A 65 12.28 -0.81 4.89
CA ILE A 65 11.84 0.08 5.97
C ILE A 65 13.01 0.89 6.55
N LEU A 66 14.15 0.25 6.78
CA LEU A 66 15.33 0.91 7.38
C LEU A 66 16.00 1.93 6.43
N SER A 67 15.72 1.88 5.13
CA SER A 67 16.22 2.86 4.18
C SER A 67 15.26 4.04 3.97
N LEU A 68 14.06 4.01 4.57
CA LEU A 68 13.11 5.12 4.43
C LEU A 68 13.61 6.35 5.18
N THR A 69 13.49 7.49 4.53
CA THR A 69 13.71 8.80 5.15
C THR A 69 12.40 9.56 5.23
N ARG A 70 12.39 10.63 6.03
CA ARG A 70 11.25 11.56 6.09
C ARG A 70 10.87 12.07 4.70
N ASP A 71 11.85 12.43 3.88
CA ASP A 71 11.62 12.97 2.55
C ASP A 71 11.02 11.93 1.59
N VAL A 72 11.44 10.67 1.71
CA VAL A 72 10.85 9.58 0.91
C VAL A 72 9.38 9.37 1.30
N ILE A 73 9.04 9.41 2.59
CA ILE A 73 7.65 9.28 3.03
C ILE A 73 6.82 10.51 2.61
N LEU A 74 7.40 11.71 2.69
CA LEU A 74 6.76 12.92 2.17
C LEU A 74 6.52 12.84 0.66
N GLN A 75 7.44 12.24 -0.10
CA GLN A 75 7.22 11.96 -1.52
C GLN A 75 6.10 10.94 -1.74
N MET A 76 6.00 9.90 -0.91
CA MET A 76 4.87 8.96 -0.96
C MET A 76 3.54 9.68 -0.75
N MET A 77 3.48 10.67 0.14
CA MET A 77 2.27 11.48 0.37
C MET A 77 1.98 12.41 -0.81
N ASN A 78 2.97 13.17 -1.27
CA ASN A 78 2.78 14.22 -2.28
C ASN A 78 2.68 13.69 -3.72
N ARG A 79 3.10 12.45 -3.96
CA ARG A 79 2.96 11.75 -5.26
C ARG A 79 1.76 10.79 -5.26
N SER A 80 0.85 10.94 -4.32
CA SER A 80 -0.51 10.42 -4.41
C SER A 80 -1.42 11.56 -4.85
N ARG A 81 -2.43 11.23 -5.67
CA ARG A 81 -3.44 12.22 -6.08
C ARG A 81 -4.34 12.56 -4.89
N GLU A 82 -4.69 11.53 -4.14
CA GLU A 82 -5.56 11.57 -2.98
C GLU A 82 -4.81 12.12 -1.76
N THR A 83 -5.56 12.71 -0.83
CA THR A 83 -4.96 13.20 0.42
C THR A 83 -4.56 12.03 1.30
N VAL A 84 -3.28 11.95 1.66
CA VAL A 84 -2.75 10.91 2.54
C VAL A 84 -2.64 11.44 3.97
N LYS A 85 -3.45 10.88 4.89
CA LYS A 85 -3.40 11.18 6.33
C LYS A 85 -3.13 9.96 7.21
N THR A 86 -3.04 8.78 6.61
CA THR A 86 -2.99 7.52 7.35
C THR A 86 -1.92 6.60 6.77
N ALA A 87 -1.12 6.05 7.67
CA ALA A 87 -0.12 5.02 7.40
C ALA A 87 -0.60 3.68 7.97
N ILE A 88 -0.62 2.65 7.14
CA ILE A 88 -0.91 1.28 7.55
C ILE A 88 0.40 0.53 7.72
N ILE A 89 0.62 -0.06 8.89
CA ILE A 89 1.80 -0.87 9.18
C ILE A 89 1.40 -2.34 9.34
N ASP A 90 2.07 -3.24 8.62
CA ASP A 90 2.09 -4.66 8.98
C ASP A 90 2.81 -4.83 10.32
N TRP A 91 2.04 -4.76 11.40
CA TRP A 91 2.59 -4.70 12.76
C TRP A 91 3.32 -5.98 13.17
N LYS A 92 2.86 -7.15 12.69
CA LYS A 92 3.51 -8.44 12.98
C LYS A 92 4.69 -8.70 12.05
N GLY A 93 4.62 -8.25 10.80
CA GLY A 93 5.69 -8.42 9.82
C GLY A 93 6.89 -7.53 10.10
N THR A 94 6.68 -6.34 10.67
CA THR A 94 7.73 -5.36 10.96
C THR A 94 8.39 -5.64 12.31
N ASN A 95 9.71 -5.74 12.38
CA ASN A 95 10.42 -6.03 13.64
C ASN A 95 10.53 -4.77 14.55
N ALA A 96 11.14 -4.90 15.73
CA ALA A 96 11.25 -3.80 16.69
C ALA A 96 12.10 -2.63 16.18
N GLU A 97 13.26 -2.93 15.59
CA GLU A 97 14.18 -1.95 15.00
C GLU A 97 13.50 -1.14 13.89
N GLN A 98 12.80 -1.81 12.98
CA GLN A 98 12.07 -1.20 11.89
C GLN A 98 10.94 -0.29 12.39
N LYS A 99 10.24 -0.67 13.47
CA LYS A 99 9.23 0.20 14.10
C LYS A 99 9.86 1.41 14.76
N ALA A 100 10.98 1.22 15.45
CA ALA A 100 11.71 2.31 16.10
C ALA A 100 12.22 3.33 15.08
N HIS A 101 12.60 2.87 13.88
CA HIS A 101 12.97 3.75 12.76
C HIS A 101 11.75 4.44 12.13
N LEU A 102 10.68 3.70 11.85
CA LEU A 102 9.56 4.18 11.06
C LEU A 102 8.62 5.12 11.84
N LEU A 103 8.28 4.79 13.10
CA LEU A 103 7.27 5.53 13.85
C LEU A 103 7.59 7.03 14.04
N PRO A 104 8.83 7.43 14.39
CA PRO A 104 9.18 8.85 14.50
C PRO A 104 9.04 9.62 13.18
N LEU A 105 9.33 8.96 12.04
CA LEU A 105 9.18 9.58 10.73
C LEU A 105 7.71 9.87 10.41
N LEU A 106 6.82 8.91 10.70
CA LEU A 106 5.38 9.05 10.50
C LEU A 106 4.78 10.12 11.42
N GLU A 107 5.22 10.16 12.67
CA GLU A 107 4.82 11.19 13.65
C GLU A 107 5.26 12.59 13.19
N SER A 108 6.49 12.75 12.69
CA SER A 108 7.00 14.03 12.16
C SER A 108 6.27 14.56 10.92
N LEU A 109 5.40 13.74 10.33
CA LEU A 109 4.58 14.03 9.15
C LEU A 109 3.08 14.05 9.48
N ASP A 110 2.72 14.00 10.77
CA ASP A 110 1.34 14.02 11.26
C ASP A 110 0.44 12.92 10.64
N LEU A 111 1.02 11.74 10.41
CA LEU A 111 0.30 10.60 9.86
C LEU A 111 -0.32 9.76 10.98
N ASN A 112 -1.63 9.49 10.88
CA ASN A 112 -2.31 8.54 11.74
C ASN A 112 -1.82 7.11 11.46
N VAL A 113 -1.40 6.38 12.50
CA VAL A 113 -0.86 5.03 12.36
C VAL A 113 -1.91 3.96 12.66
N VAL A 114 -2.31 3.23 11.62
CA VAL A 114 -3.21 2.07 11.74
C VAL A 114 -2.40 0.78 11.68
N ARG A 115 -2.65 -0.11 12.66
CA ARG A 115 -1.96 -1.39 12.77
C ARG A 115 -2.76 -2.48 12.07
N ALA A 116 -2.20 -3.11 11.04
CA ALA A 116 -2.76 -4.33 10.47
C ALA A 116 -2.49 -5.50 11.43
N LYS A 117 -3.42 -5.74 12.38
CA LYS A 117 -3.27 -6.73 13.47
C LYS A 117 -3.78 -8.13 13.11
N ARG A 118 -4.75 -8.23 12.20
CA ARG A 118 -5.45 -9.48 11.84
C ARG A 118 -5.72 -9.49 10.34
N ALA A 119 -5.10 -10.44 9.66
CA ALA A 119 -5.72 -11.16 8.54
C ALA A 119 -6.09 -12.53 9.10
#